data_AF-A0A537KTK5-F1
#
_entry.id   AF-A0A537KTK5-F1
#
_cell.length_a   1.000
_cell.length_b   1.000
_cell.length_c   1.000
_cell.angle_alpha   90.00
_cell.angle_beta   90.00
_cell.angle_gamma   90.00
#
_symmetry.space_group_name_H-M   'P 1'
#
loop_
_entity.id
_entity.type
_entity.pdbx_description
1 polymer ?
#
loop_
_entity_poly.entity_id
_entity_poly.type
_entity_poly.pdbx_seq_one_letter_code
_entity_poly.pdbx_strand_id
1 'polypeptide(L)' 'MADHGYYSREADRCRELAASAPDSSTARRWHRLADQYAILAEELDAHIHHRVPILKAQPVQQQQSRSAPRAKR' A
#
# COMPACT_ATOMS: atom_id res chain seq x y z
N MET A 1 4.68 11.40 6.60
CA MET A 1 4.22 10.01 6.44
C MET A 1 5.36 9.23 5.83
N ALA A 2 5.69 8.05 6.35
CA ALA A 2 6.68 7.20 5.69
C ALA A 2 6.06 6.68 4.38
N ASP A 3 6.78 6.85 3.27
CA ASP A 3 6.39 6.43 1.92
C ASP A 3 7.48 5.53 1.31
N HIS A 4 7.21 4.97 0.13
CA HIS A 4 8.17 4.13 -0.60
C HIS A 4 9.56 4.80 -0.69
N GLY A 5 9.61 6.10 -1.01
CA GLY A 5 10.87 6.84 -1.16
C GLY A 5 11.61 7.08 0.15
N TYR A 6 10.91 7.12 1.28
CA TYR A 6 11.54 7.12 2.60
C TYR A 6 12.26 5.80 2.89
N TYR A 7 11.56 4.67 2.71
CA TYR A 7 12.12 3.34 3.02
C TYR A 7 13.25 2.94 2.08
N SER A 8 13.14 3.28 0.79
CA SER A 8 14.24 3.07 -0.18
C SER A 8 15.51 3.85 0.22
N ARG A 9 15.37 5.12 0.64
CA ARG A 9 16.52 5.92 1.11
C ARG A 9 17.14 5.37 2.39
N GLU A 10 16.33 4.88 3.32
CA GLU A 10 16.86 4.30 4.56
C GLU A 10 17.57 2.96 4.32
N ALA A 11 17.11 2.16 3.34
CA ALA A 11 17.81 0.96 2.90
C ALA A 11 19.20 1.29 2.34
N ASP A 12 19.32 2.31 1.48
CA ASP A 12 20.60 2.74 0.93
C ASP A 12 21.54 3.29 2.01
N ARG A 13 21.00 4.10 2.95
CA ARG A 13 21.76 4.57 4.10
C ARG A 13 22.31 3.41 4.94
N CYS A 14 21.53 2.37 5.17
CA CYS A 14 21.99 1.19 5.88
C CYS A 14 23.12 0.46 5.11
N ARG A 15 23.08 0.43 3.78
CA ARG A 15 24.17 -0.15 2.96
C ARG A 15 25.45 0.68 3.06
N GLU A 16 25.34 2.00 3.05
CA GLU A 16 26.49 2.90 3.25
C GLU A 16 27.10 2.70 4.66
N LEU A 17 26.26 2.60 5.69
CA LEU A 17 26.71 2.30 7.05
C LEU A 17 27.39 0.93 7.13
N ALA A 18 26.86 -0.09 6.44
CA ALA A 18 27.48 -1.41 6.36
C ALA A 18 28.88 -1.34 5.71
N ALA A 19 29.04 -0.56 4.64
CA ALA A 19 30.31 -0.38 3.95
C ALA A 19 31.36 0.33 4.80
N SER A 20 30.93 1.25 5.69
CA SER A 20 31.80 1.96 6.63
C SER A 20 32.02 1.24 7.97
N ALA A 21 31.40 0.07 8.17
CA ALA A 21 31.41 -0.60 9.45
C ALA A 21 32.82 -1.17 9.79
N PRO A 22 33.28 -1.03 11.04
CA PRO A 22 34.62 -1.46 11.44
C PRO A 22 34.78 -2.98 11.54
N ASP A 23 33.66 -3.72 11.65
CA ASP A 23 33.67 -5.16 11.80
C ASP A 23 32.54 -5.83 10.99
N SER A 24 32.78 -7.07 10.60
CA SER A 24 31.86 -7.84 9.76
C SER A 24 30.52 -8.15 10.43
N SER A 25 30.45 -8.15 11.77
CA SER A 25 29.21 -8.42 12.49
C SER A 25 28.27 -7.21 12.44
N THR A 26 28.82 -6.01 12.60
CA THR A 26 28.11 -4.74 12.46
C THR A 26 27.67 -4.53 11.01
N ALA A 27 28.54 -4.80 10.03
CA ALA A 27 28.18 -4.75 8.61
C ALA A 27 26.99 -5.66 8.29
N ARG A 28 26.99 -6.91 8.80
CA ARG A 28 25.87 -7.86 8.61
C ARG A 28 24.57 -7.39 9.24
N ARG A 29 24.63 -6.71 10.40
CA ARG A 29 23.43 -6.13 11.04
C ARG A 29 22.85 -5.01 10.16
N TRP A 30 23.71 -4.13 9.65
CA TRP A 30 23.29 -3.07 8.73
C TRP A 30 22.72 -3.61 7.42
N HIS A 31 23.32 -4.66 6.84
CA HIS A 31 22.75 -5.32 5.66
C HIS A 31 21.36 -5.91 5.94
N ARG A 32 21.16 -6.62 7.06
CA ARG A 32 19.82 -7.11 7.44
C ARG A 32 18.81 -5.99 7.57
N LEU A 33 19.21 -4.86 8.15
CA LEU A 33 18.31 -3.72 8.29
C LEU A 33 17.98 -3.08 6.93
N ALA A 34 18.96 -2.99 6.03
CA ALA A 34 18.74 -2.55 4.66
C ALA A 34 17.72 -3.44 3.93
N ASP A 35 17.85 -4.76 4.07
CA ASP A 35 16.93 -5.73 3.47
C ASP A 35 15.50 -5.56 4.01
N GLN A 36 15.35 -5.34 5.32
CA GLN A 36 14.04 -5.07 5.93
C GLN A 36 13.40 -3.78 5.39
N TYR A 37 14.17 -2.72 5.21
CA TYR A 37 13.66 -1.48 4.62
C TYR A 37 13.31 -1.62 3.14
N ALA A 38 14.07 -2.40 2.37
CA ALA A 38 13.75 -2.71 0.98
C ALA A 38 12.41 -3.46 0.86
N ILE A 39 12.18 -4.46 1.71
CA ILE A 39 10.90 -5.19 1.76
C ILE A 39 9.73 -4.24 2.07
N LEU A 40 9.89 -3.35 3.06
CA LEU A 40 8.84 -2.37 3.40
C LEU A 40 8.56 -1.39 2.24
N ALA A 41 9.59 -1.00 1.49
CA ALA A 41 9.40 -0.18 0.29
C ALA A 41 8.57 -0.95 -0.75
N GLU A 42 8.96 -2.18 -1.08
CA GLU A 42 8.25 -3.03 -2.04
C GLU A 42 6.79 -3.28 -1.65
N GLU A 43 6.52 -3.54 -0.36
CA GLU A 43 5.15 -3.71 0.14
C GLU A 43 4.31 -2.45 -0.08
N LEU A 44 4.86 -1.26 0.16
CA LEU A 44 4.14 -0.01 -0.06
C LEU A 44 3.88 0.26 -1.53
N ASP A 45 4.81 -0.08 -2.42
CA ASP A 45 4.62 0.02 -3.86
C ASP A 45 3.47 -0.89 -4.33
N ALA A 46 3.47 -2.15 -3.87
CA ALA A 46 2.39 -3.08 -4.16
C ALA A 46 1.02 -2.58 -3.67
N HIS A 47 0.94 -1.98 -2.48
CA HIS A 47 -0.32 -1.42 -1.96
C HIS A 47 -0.83 -0.23 -2.78
N ILE A 48 0.07 0.58 -3.35
CA ILE A 48 -0.30 1.68 -4.25
C ILE A 48 -0.83 1.11 -5.57
N HIS A 49 -0.19 0.08 -6.12
CA HIS A 49 -0.58 -0.53 -7.38
C HIS A 49 -1.83 -1.42 -7.31
N HIS A 50 -2.20 -1.96 -6.14
CA HIS A 50 -3.40 -2.78 -5.97
C HIS A 50 -4.69 -2.00 -5.68
N ARG A 51 -4.64 -0.67 -5.49
CA ARG A 51 -5.85 0.17 -5.37
C ARG A 51 -6.43 0.53 -6.75
N VAL A 52 -6.95 -0.47 -7.46
CA VAL A 52 -7.92 -0.24 -8.55
C VAL A 52 -9.31 -0.03 -7.93
N PRO A 53 -9.94 1.13 -8.09
CA PRO A 53 -11.31 1.33 -7.62
C PRO A 53 -12.24 0.55 -8.56
N ILE A 54 -12.84 -0.54 -8.06
CA ILE A 54 -14.01 -1.14 -8.71
C ILE A 54 -15.18 -0.19 -8.45
N LEU A 55 -15.24 0.90 -9.22
CA LEU A 55 -16.47 1.66 -9.46
C LEU A 55 -17.33 0.85 -10.43
N LYS A 56 -17.90 -0.26 -9.96
CA LYS A 56 -19.09 -0.82 -10.59
C LYS A 56 -20.29 -0.18 -9.90
N ALA A 57 -20.67 1.00 -10.39
CA ALA A 57 -22.00 1.54 -10.16
C ALA A 57 -23.01 0.48 -10.60
N GLN A 58 -23.65 -0.19 -9.64
CA GLN A 58 -24.80 -1.02 -9.93
C GLN A 58 -25.94 -0.09 -10.30
N PRO A 59 -26.59 -0.23 -11.47
CA PRO A 59 -27.83 0.47 -11.72
C PRO A 59 -28.87 -0.14 -10.79
N VAL A 60 -29.22 0.59 -9.72
CA VAL A 60 -30.50 0.39 -9.03
C VAL A 60 -31.57 0.65 -10.09
N GLN A 61 -32.12 -0.42 -10.67
CA GLN A 61 -33.38 -0.33 -11.39
C GLN A 61 -34.44 0.04 -10.35
N GLN A 62 -34.69 1.33 -10.20
CA GLN A 62 -35.91 1.84 -9.62
C GLN A 62 -37.06 1.38 -10.54
N GLN A 63 -37.65 0.22 -10.25
CA GLN A 63 -38.99 -0.07 -10.71
C GLN A 63 -39.95 0.86 -9.95
N GLN A 64 -40.09 2.07 -10.48
CA GLN A 64 -41.24 2.92 -10.28
C GLN A 64 -42.45 2.24 -10.93
N SER A 65 -43.08 1.31 -10.22
CA SER A 65 -44.47 0.98 -10.50
C SER A 65 -45.34 2.02 -9.81
N ARG A 66 -45.62 3.06 -10.60
CA ARG A 66 -46.62 4.11 -10.36
C ARG A 66 -47.86 3.57 -9.65
N SER A 67 -48.23 4.30 -8.62
CA SER A 67 -49.54 4.40 -7.99
C SER A 67 -50.69 4.53 -9.01
N ALA A 68 -51.85 3.96 -8.70
CA ALA A 68 -53.13 4.66 -8.43
C ALA A 68 -54.33 3.68 -8.51
N PRO A 69 -55.58 4.09 -8.20
CA PRO A 69 -56.21 3.97 -6.88
C PRO A 69 -57.52 3.15 -6.97
N ARG A 70 -58.40 3.29 -5.95
CA ARG A 70 -59.87 3.00 -5.95
C ARG A 70 -60.24 1.73 -5.18
N ALA A 71 -61.31 1.64 -4.42
CA ALA A 71 -62.14 2.57 -3.64
C ALA A 71 -63.10 1.64 -2.85
N LYS A 72 -63.58 2.14 -1.71
CA LYS A 72 -64.62 1.55 -0.87
C LYS A 72 -65.76 0.88 -1.66
N ARG A 73 -66.18 -0.30 -1.20
CA ARG A 73 -67.59 -0.64 -0.99
C ARG A 73 -67.72 -1.78 0.00
#